data_AF-A0A956CIZ1-F1
#
_entry.id   AF-A0A956CIZ1-F1
#
_cell.length_a   1.000
_cell.length_b   1.000
_cell.length_c   1.000
_cell.angle_alpha   90.00
_cell.angle_beta   90.00
_cell.angle_gamma   90.00
#
_symmetry.space_group_name_H-M   'P 1'
#
loop_
_entity.id
_entity.type
_entity.pdbx_description
1 polymer ?
#
loop_
_entity_poly.entity_id
_entity_poly.type
_entity_poly.pdbx_seq_one_letter_code
_entity_poly.pdbx_strand_id
1 'polypeptide(L)'
;MAETVALWLEGAGAHHDVVSWAEAYGADFRAAWDACPRGDWLLGIAARVGVERPRLVAAAASAARTALDCVPADELRPEHAVSVAEAWARGEASEGDVRAAADAVAAAAPPDPAVAAAAMAAHAAALSATDPEAAPLAAVHAAEAALLGVPDCAMLSALSHAHASAADAVRRHVPFEVVAPHFA
;
A
#
# COMPACT_ATOMS: atom_id res chain seq x y z
N MET A 1 -32.01 5.52 -4.80
CA MET A 1 -31.12 6.39 -3.99
C MET A 1 -29.76 6.31 -4.66
N ALA A 2 -29.04 7.43 -4.80
CA ALA A 2 -27.66 7.36 -5.30
C ALA A 2 -26.84 6.51 -4.32
N GLU A 3 -26.01 5.62 -4.83
CA GLU A 3 -25.09 4.83 -4.00
C GLU A 3 -24.09 5.78 -3.34
N THR A 4 -23.92 5.65 -2.02
CA THR A 4 -22.95 6.45 -1.26
C THR A 4 -21.61 5.71 -1.21
N VAL A 5 -20.52 6.44 -0.98
CA VAL A 5 -19.19 5.85 -0.81
C VAL A 5 -19.19 4.81 0.31
N ALA A 6 -19.85 5.10 1.44
CA ALA A 6 -19.95 4.19 2.57
C ALA A 6 -20.71 2.89 2.24
N LEU A 7 -21.84 2.97 1.52
CA LEU A 7 -22.60 1.78 1.11
C LEU A 7 -21.80 0.92 0.13
N TRP A 8 -21.10 1.56 -0.81
CA TRP A 8 -20.23 0.85 -1.74
C TRP A 8 -19.10 0.11 -1.00
N LEU A 9 -18.44 0.78 -0.05
CA LEU A 9 -17.37 0.20 0.77
C LEU A 9 -17.87 -0.98 1.62
N GLU A 10 -19.04 -0.85 2.23
CA GLU A 10 -19.67 -1.93 3.00
C GLU A 10 -19.96 -3.15 2.10
N GLY A 11 -20.55 -2.92 0.92
CA GLY A 11 -20.78 -3.97 -0.08
C GLY A 11 -19.50 -4.63 -0.59
N ALA A 12 -18.39 -3.87 -0.62
CA ALA A 12 -17.06 -4.35 -0.99
C ALA A 12 -16.30 -5.05 0.17
N GLY A 13 -16.96 -5.23 1.33
CA GLY A 13 -16.41 -5.92 2.50
C GLY A 13 -15.34 -5.13 3.24
N ALA A 14 -15.40 -3.79 3.19
CA ALA A 14 -14.44 -2.93 3.86
C ALA A 14 -14.64 -2.93 5.39
N HIS A 15 -13.56 -2.64 6.13
CA HIS A 15 -13.62 -2.55 7.60
C HIS A 15 -14.52 -1.39 8.05
N HIS A 16 -15.15 -1.53 9.22
CA HIS A 16 -16.07 -0.51 9.76
C HIS A 16 -15.45 0.90 9.80
N ASP A 17 -14.16 1.03 10.13
CA ASP A 17 -13.49 2.32 10.26
C ASP A 17 -13.47 3.12 8.95
N VAL A 18 -13.24 2.46 7.80
CA VAL A 18 -13.24 3.14 6.50
C VAL A 18 -14.66 3.46 6.04
N VAL A 19 -15.62 2.59 6.34
CA VAL A 19 -17.05 2.84 6.08
C VAL A 19 -17.52 4.06 6.84
N SER A 20 -17.28 4.11 8.17
CA SER A 20 -17.68 5.22 9.03
C SER A 20 -17.00 6.54 8.64
N TRP A 21 -15.71 6.51 8.29
CA TRP A 21 -15.01 7.70 7.78
C TRP A 21 -15.63 8.22 6.47
N ALA A 22 -16.07 7.33 5.58
CA ALA A 22 -16.61 7.69 4.27
C ALA A 22 -18.03 8.28 4.31
N GLU A 23 -18.78 8.11 5.41
CA GLU A 23 -20.16 8.62 5.56
C GLU A 23 -20.26 10.13 5.30
N ALA A 24 -19.23 10.89 5.70
CA ALA A 24 -19.18 12.34 5.54
C ALA A 24 -19.17 12.83 4.08
N TYR A 25 -18.86 11.95 3.11
CA TYR A 25 -18.72 12.30 1.70
C TYR A 25 -19.97 12.01 0.86
N GLY A 26 -20.98 11.33 1.42
CA GLY A 26 -22.21 11.00 0.68
C GLY A 26 -21.90 10.21 -0.60
N ALA A 27 -22.31 10.72 -1.76
CA ALA A 27 -22.05 10.12 -3.08
C ALA A 27 -20.82 10.72 -3.80
N ASP A 28 -20.03 11.58 -3.14
CA ASP A 28 -18.86 12.23 -3.74
C ASP A 28 -17.60 11.36 -3.60
N PHE A 29 -17.48 10.37 -4.49
CA PHE A 29 -16.32 9.48 -4.55
C PHE A 29 -15.00 10.22 -4.80
N ARG A 30 -15.04 11.35 -5.52
CA ARG A 30 -13.82 12.14 -5.80
C ARG A 30 -13.33 12.83 -4.54
N ALA A 31 -14.22 13.49 -3.82
CA ALA A 31 -13.88 14.13 -2.55
C ALA A 31 -13.37 13.10 -1.53
N ALA A 32 -13.99 11.92 -1.44
CA ALA A 32 -13.49 10.84 -0.60
C ALA A 32 -12.08 10.38 -1.04
N TRP A 33 -11.88 10.10 -2.33
CA TRP A 33 -10.57 9.68 -2.83
C TRP A 33 -9.46 10.70 -2.53
N ASP A 34 -9.72 11.98 -2.79
CA ASP A 34 -8.75 13.07 -2.60
C ASP A 34 -8.46 13.34 -1.12
N ALA A 35 -9.44 13.15 -0.22
CA ALA A 35 -9.29 13.41 1.21
C ALA A 35 -8.86 12.20 2.05
N CYS A 36 -8.88 10.98 1.50
CA CYS A 36 -8.53 9.76 2.23
C CYS A 36 -7.10 9.81 2.81
N PRO A 37 -6.91 9.80 4.14
CA PRO A 37 -5.57 9.98 4.71
C PRO A 37 -4.71 8.71 4.64
N ARG A 38 -5.26 7.59 4.18
CA ARG A 38 -4.68 6.25 4.34
C ARG A 38 -4.45 5.56 3.00
N GLY A 39 -3.18 5.35 2.64
CA GLY A 39 -2.81 4.65 1.41
C GLY A 39 -3.25 3.19 1.36
N ASP A 40 -3.29 2.50 2.49
CA ASP A 40 -3.79 1.11 2.57
C ASP A 40 -5.27 1.01 2.21
N TRP A 41 -6.09 1.98 2.61
CA TRP A 41 -7.50 2.05 2.21
C TRP A 41 -7.64 2.30 0.71
N LEU A 42 -6.87 3.25 0.16
CA LEU A 42 -6.90 3.55 -1.27
C LEU A 42 -6.44 2.36 -2.13
N LEU A 43 -5.40 1.64 -1.71
CA LEU A 43 -4.95 0.41 -2.38
C LEU A 43 -6.01 -0.69 -2.31
N GLY A 44 -6.67 -0.86 -1.16
CA GLY A 44 -7.72 -1.86 -0.99
C GLY A 44 -8.92 -1.61 -1.90
N ILE A 45 -9.29 -0.34 -2.08
CA ILE A 45 -10.32 0.09 -3.03
C ILE A 45 -9.85 -0.17 -4.46
N ALA A 46 -8.65 0.27 -4.82
CA ALA A 46 -8.09 0.11 -6.16
C ALA A 46 -7.96 -1.37 -6.59
N ALA A 47 -7.57 -2.25 -5.68
CA ALA A 47 -7.50 -3.69 -5.93
C ALA A 47 -8.89 -4.28 -6.21
N ARG A 48 -9.90 -3.94 -5.38
CA ARG A 48 -11.27 -4.45 -5.50
C ARG A 48 -11.99 -4.00 -6.77
N VAL A 49 -11.78 -2.76 -7.20
CA VAL A 49 -12.36 -2.28 -8.47
C VAL A 49 -11.65 -2.85 -9.69
N GLY A 50 -10.50 -3.52 -9.51
CA GLY A 50 -9.77 -4.16 -10.60
C GLY A 50 -8.88 -3.20 -11.39
N VAL A 51 -8.24 -2.24 -10.74
CA VAL A 51 -7.20 -1.40 -11.37
C VAL A 51 -6.10 -2.29 -11.94
N GLU A 52 -5.54 -1.88 -13.08
CA GLU A 52 -4.45 -2.60 -13.73
C GLU A 52 -3.26 -2.87 -12.79
N ARG A 53 -2.84 -4.13 -12.73
CA ARG A 53 -1.80 -4.61 -11.80
C ARG A 53 -0.53 -3.73 -11.79
N PRO A 54 0.02 -3.28 -12.94
CA PRO A 54 1.21 -2.43 -12.93
C PRO A 54 1.06 -1.15 -12.09
N ARG A 55 -0.12 -0.51 -12.08
CA ARG A 55 -0.37 0.66 -11.23
C ARG A 55 -0.44 0.30 -9.75
N LEU A 56 -1.10 -0.81 -9.42
CA LEU A 56 -1.18 -1.31 -8.05
C LEU A 56 0.21 -1.64 -7.49
N VAL A 57 1.03 -2.35 -8.27
CA VAL A 57 2.41 -2.69 -7.88
C VAL A 57 3.26 -1.44 -7.71
N ALA A 58 3.18 -0.49 -8.65
CA ALA A 58 3.94 0.76 -8.52
C ALA A 58 3.55 1.56 -7.26
N ALA A 59 2.25 1.63 -6.95
CA ALA A 59 1.75 2.26 -5.73
C ALA A 59 2.22 1.54 -4.46
N ALA A 60 2.10 0.21 -4.43
CA ALA A 60 2.54 -0.62 -3.30
C ALA A 60 4.05 -0.54 -3.07
N ALA A 61 4.85 -0.59 -4.14
CA ALA A 61 6.31 -0.43 -4.08
C ALA A 61 6.71 0.97 -3.59
N SER A 62 6.04 2.02 -4.06
CA SER A 62 6.28 3.38 -3.57
C SER A 62 5.89 3.54 -2.10
N ALA A 63 4.86 2.84 -1.61
CA ALA A 63 4.52 2.81 -0.19
C ALA A 63 5.59 2.05 0.63
N ALA A 64 5.98 0.86 0.19
CA ALA A 64 7.03 0.07 0.83
C ALA A 64 8.38 0.80 0.90
N ARG A 65 8.71 1.59 -0.13
CA ARG A 65 9.94 2.40 -0.18
C ARG A 65 10.06 3.36 0.99
N THR A 66 8.95 3.85 1.55
CA THR A 66 8.96 4.76 2.71
C THR A 66 9.44 4.09 4.00
N ALA A 67 9.43 2.76 4.07
CA ALA A 67 9.89 2.00 5.22
C ALA A 67 11.35 1.57 5.13
N LEU A 68 12.01 1.73 3.98
CA LEU A 68 13.37 1.26 3.77
C LEU A 68 14.40 2.01 4.63
N ASP A 69 14.09 3.20 5.13
CA ASP A 69 14.93 3.93 6.09
C ASP A 69 15.09 3.18 7.43
N CYS A 70 14.19 2.24 7.74
CA CYS A 70 14.31 1.38 8.90
C CYS A 70 15.28 0.20 8.67
N VAL A 71 15.64 -0.11 7.42
CA VAL A 71 16.43 -1.29 7.05
C VAL A 71 17.92 -0.97 7.16
N PRO A 72 18.74 -1.80 7.84
CA PRO A 72 20.19 -1.64 7.88
C PRO A 72 20.81 -1.66 6.48
N ALA A 73 21.85 -0.85 6.25
CA ALA A 73 22.46 -0.70 4.94
C ALA A 73 23.10 -2.00 4.37
N ASP A 74 23.41 -2.97 5.22
CA ASP A 74 23.92 -4.29 4.83
C ASP A 74 22.80 -5.32 4.53
N GLU A 75 21.54 -4.98 4.82
CA GLU A 75 20.37 -5.78 4.48
C GLU A 75 19.76 -5.33 3.15
N LEU A 76 20.25 -5.92 2.05
CA LEU A 76 19.90 -5.51 0.70
C LEU A 76 18.59 -6.12 0.17
N ARG A 77 18.02 -7.13 0.83
CA ARG A 77 16.89 -7.91 0.28
C ARG A 77 15.61 -7.08 0.15
N PRO A 78 15.19 -6.27 1.15
CA PRO A 78 14.00 -5.43 1.03
C PRO A 78 14.11 -4.40 -0.11
N GLU A 79 15.25 -3.71 -0.22
CA GLU A 79 15.48 -2.75 -1.30
C GLU A 79 15.46 -3.43 -2.68
N HIS A 80 16.06 -4.62 -2.79
CA HIS A 80 16.03 -5.40 -4.01
C HIS A 80 14.59 -5.80 -4.40
N ALA A 81 13.79 -6.30 -3.45
CA ALA A 81 12.40 -6.69 -3.72
C ALA A 81 11.53 -5.51 -4.18
N VAL A 82 11.66 -4.34 -3.54
CA VAL A 82 10.96 -3.12 -3.99
C VAL A 82 11.40 -2.73 -5.40
N SER A 83 12.72 -2.76 -5.68
CA SER A 83 13.25 -2.38 -6.99
C SER A 83 12.81 -3.32 -8.12
N VAL A 84 12.74 -4.62 -7.85
CA VAL A 84 12.22 -5.62 -8.81
C VAL A 84 10.71 -5.44 -9.02
N ALA A 85 9.94 -5.12 -7.98
CA ALA A 85 8.51 -4.82 -8.12
C ALA A 85 8.28 -3.57 -9.01
N GLU A 86 9.08 -2.52 -8.83
CA GLU A 86 9.01 -1.33 -9.69
C GLU A 86 9.42 -1.63 -11.14
N ALA A 87 10.45 -2.45 -11.35
CA ALA A 87 10.86 -2.90 -12.68
C ALA A 87 9.75 -3.73 -13.36
N TRP A 88 9.10 -4.63 -12.61
CA TRP A 88 7.96 -5.40 -13.10
C TRP A 88 6.80 -4.49 -13.51
N ALA A 89 6.48 -3.48 -12.70
CA ALA A 89 5.45 -2.49 -13.04
C ALA A 89 5.76 -1.71 -14.33
N ARG A 90 7.03 -1.58 -14.71
CA ARG A 90 7.46 -1.00 -15.99
C ARG A 90 7.58 -2.01 -17.13
N GLY A 91 7.34 -3.29 -16.88
CA GLY A 91 7.52 -4.38 -17.86
C GLY A 91 8.98 -4.79 -18.08
N GLU A 92 9.86 -4.44 -17.16
CA GLU A 92 11.32 -4.69 -17.22
C GLU A 92 11.75 -5.96 -16.46
N ALA A 93 10.86 -6.55 -15.67
CA ALA A 93 11.10 -7.78 -14.91
C ALA A 93 9.93 -8.76 -15.05
N SER A 94 10.19 -10.05 -14.83
CA SER A 94 9.19 -11.12 -14.89
C SER A 94 8.52 -11.39 -13.55
N GLU A 95 7.36 -12.05 -13.53
CA GLU A 95 6.74 -12.51 -12.27
C GLU A 95 7.66 -13.49 -11.50
N GLY A 96 8.54 -14.21 -12.21
CA GLY A 96 9.53 -15.09 -11.60
C GLY A 96 10.61 -14.32 -10.83
N ASP A 97 11.08 -13.19 -11.37
CA ASP A 97 12.05 -12.33 -10.69
C ASP A 97 11.45 -11.74 -9.41
N VAL A 98 10.21 -11.29 -9.50
CA VAL A 98 9.46 -10.75 -8.36
C VAL A 98 9.28 -11.81 -7.26
N ARG A 99 8.91 -13.03 -7.64
CA ARG A 99 8.75 -14.14 -6.68
C ARG A 99 10.08 -14.50 -6.01
N ALA A 100 11.16 -14.60 -6.78
CA ALA A 100 12.48 -14.89 -6.22
C ALA A 100 12.93 -13.81 -5.22
N ALA A 101 12.67 -12.54 -5.52
CA ALA A 101 12.97 -11.44 -4.60
C ALA A 101 12.09 -11.48 -3.33
N ALA A 102 10.80 -11.78 -3.47
CA ALA A 102 9.88 -11.94 -2.35
C ALA A 102 10.29 -13.09 -1.42
N ASP A 103 10.67 -14.24 -1.98
CA ASP A 103 11.13 -15.43 -1.24
C ASP A 103 12.43 -15.14 -0.47
N ALA A 104 13.36 -14.38 -1.07
CA ALA A 104 14.60 -13.97 -0.41
C ALA A 104 14.34 -13.12 0.83
N VAL A 105 13.37 -12.21 0.77
CA VAL A 105 12.94 -11.37 1.91
C VAL A 105 12.30 -12.24 3.00
N ALA A 106 11.40 -13.15 2.65
CA ALA A 106 10.72 -14.03 3.61
C ALA A 106 11.69 -14.92 4.41
N ALA A 107 12.84 -15.27 3.83
CA ALA A 107 13.86 -16.08 4.49
C ALA A 107 14.73 -15.31 5.52
N ALA A 108 14.61 -13.98 5.61
CA ALA A 108 15.54 -13.14 6.37
C ALA A 108 15.37 -13.17 7.90
N ALA A 109 14.14 -13.38 8.39
CA ALA A 109 13.78 -13.39 9.82
C ALA A 109 14.56 -12.35 10.68
N PRO A 110 14.48 -11.05 10.36
CA PRO A 110 15.22 -10.02 11.09
C PRO A 110 14.75 -9.92 12.55
N PRO A 111 15.66 -9.70 13.51
CA PRO A 111 15.31 -9.66 14.94
C PRO A 111 14.65 -8.33 15.37
N ASP A 112 14.90 -7.24 14.63
CA ASP A 112 14.32 -5.93 14.93
C ASP A 112 12.90 -5.82 14.34
N PRO A 113 11.87 -5.47 15.13
CA PRO A 113 10.49 -5.39 14.66
C PRO A 113 10.24 -4.36 13.55
N ALA A 114 10.92 -3.20 13.58
CA ALA A 114 10.77 -2.19 12.55
C ALA A 114 11.38 -2.67 11.22
N VAL A 115 12.53 -3.35 11.30
CA VAL A 115 13.16 -4.01 10.14
C VAL A 115 12.27 -5.13 9.60
N ALA A 116 11.65 -5.93 10.48
CA ALA A 116 10.73 -6.99 10.10
C ALA A 116 9.50 -6.43 9.36
N ALA A 117 8.91 -5.35 9.87
CA ALA A 117 7.79 -4.67 9.21
C ALA A 117 8.21 -4.08 7.85
N ALA A 118 9.37 -3.43 7.76
CA ALA A 118 9.88 -2.91 6.49
C ALA A 118 10.12 -4.02 5.45
N ALA A 119 10.67 -5.17 5.89
CA ALA A 119 10.82 -6.35 5.05
C ALA A 119 9.46 -6.89 4.58
N MET A 120 8.46 -6.96 5.47
CA MET A 120 7.10 -7.39 5.09
C MET A 120 6.43 -6.40 4.11
N ALA A 121 6.70 -5.11 4.22
CA ALA A 121 6.23 -4.11 3.27
C ALA A 121 6.83 -4.37 1.87
N ALA A 122 8.13 -4.61 1.79
CA ALA A 122 8.82 -4.95 0.54
C ALA A 122 8.33 -6.28 -0.06
N HIS A 123 8.13 -7.29 0.79
CA HIS A 123 7.59 -8.59 0.39
C HIS A 123 6.17 -8.46 -0.19
N ALA A 124 5.28 -7.72 0.49
CA ALA A 124 3.91 -7.48 0.02
C ALA A 124 3.88 -6.69 -1.29
N ALA A 125 4.74 -5.67 -1.44
CA ALA A 125 4.88 -4.93 -2.68
C ALA A 125 5.30 -5.84 -3.85
N ALA A 126 6.25 -6.75 -3.63
CA ALA A 126 6.62 -7.75 -4.62
C ALA A 126 5.45 -8.71 -4.92
N LEU A 127 4.85 -9.34 -3.90
CA LEU A 127 3.75 -10.28 -4.10
C LEU A 127 2.55 -9.68 -4.85
N SER A 128 2.34 -8.37 -4.75
CA SER A 128 1.26 -7.66 -5.44
C SER A 128 1.28 -7.79 -6.97
N ALA A 129 2.42 -8.17 -7.56
CA ALA A 129 2.51 -8.51 -8.99
C ALA A 129 1.69 -9.76 -9.36
N THR A 130 1.62 -10.73 -8.44
CA THR A 130 0.92 -12.01 -8.63
C THR A 130 -0.38 -12.11 -7.87
N ASP A 131 -0.54 -11.33 -6.79
CA ASP A 131 -1.74 -11.27 -5.95
C ASP A 131 -2.09 -9.81 -5.60
N PRO A 132 -3.01 -9.16 -6.34
CA PRO A 132 -3.38 -7.77 -6.12
C PRO A 132 -3.85 -7.45 -4.68
N GLU A 133 -4.40 -8.42 -3.96
CA GLU A 133 -4.85 -8.24 -2.56
C GLU A 133 -3.68 -8.07 -1.58
N ALA A 134 -2.44 -8.36 -2.01
CA ALA A 134 -1.23 -8.06 -1.22
C ALA A 134 -0.84 -6.57 -1.27
N ALA A 135 -1.32 -5.80 -2.25
CA ALA A 135 -0.93 -4.40 -2.42
C ALA A 135 -1.20 -3.53 -1.17
N PRO A 136 -2.39 -3.59 -0.53
CA PRO A 136 -2.68 -2.83 0.69
C PRO A 136 -1.75 -3.16 1.85
N LEU A 137 -1.30 -4.42 1.95
CA LEU A 137 -0.40 -4.88 3.01
C LEU A 137 0.97 -4.20 2.95
N ALA A 138 1.42 -3.80 1.76
CA ALA A 138 2.65 -3.01 1.62
C ALA A 138 2.56 -1.68 2.37
N ALA A 139 1.43 -0.98 2.27
CA ALA A 139 1.19 0.28 2.98
C ALA A 139 0.95 0.06 4.48
N VAL A 140 0.26 -1.01 4.88
CA VAL A 140 0.05 -1.36 6.29
C VAL A 140 1.40 -1.60 6.98
N HIS A 141 2.25 -2.46 6.42
CA HIS A 141 3.54 -2.79 7.01
C HIS A 141 4.54 -1.63 6.93
N ALA A 142 4.43 -0.76 5.91
CA ALA A 142 5.25 0.45 5.88
C ALA A 142 4.89 1.42 7.03
N ALA A 143 3.60 1.57 7.30
CA ALA A 143 3.11 2.37 8.43
C ALA A 143 3.50 1.76 9.79
N GLU A 144 3.48 0.43 9.89
CA GLU A 144 3.96 -0.32 11.06
C GLU A 144 5.47 -0.14 11.28
N ALA A 145 6.29 -0.22 10.24
CA ALA A 145 7.74 0.02 10.33
C ALA A 145 8.03 1.44 10.86
N ALA A 146 7.34 2.45 10.32
CA ALA A 146 7.46 3.83 10.78
C ALA A 146 7.04 4.00 12.25
N LEU A 147 5.97 3.30 12.67
CA LEU A 147 5.50 3.32 14.05
C LEU A 147 6.51 2.72 15.03
N LEU A 148 7.11 1.57 14.66
CA LEU A 148 8.05 0.82 15.49
C LEU A 148 9.46 1.43 15.49
N GLY A 149 9.82 2.18 14.45
CA GLY A 149 11.14 2.81 14.30
C GLY A 149 11.34 4.11 15.09
N VAL A 150 10.32 4.57 15.83
CA VAL A 150 10.37 5.86 16.55
C VAL A 150 10.07 5.71 18.05
N PRO A 151 10.49 6.65 18.90
CA PRO A 151 10.09 6.69 20.31
C PRO A 151 8.58 6.94 20.50
N ASP A 152 8.03 6.50 21.63
CA ASP A 152 6.60 6.60 21.98
C ASP A 152 5.97 7.99 21.73
N CYS A 153 6.71 9.06 22.03
CA CYS A 153 6.21 10.43 21.87
C CYS A 153 5.99 10.85 20.41
N ALA A 154 6.54 10.12 19.42
CA ALA A 154 6.43 10.41 17.99
C ALA A 154 5.52 9.42 17.24
N MET A 155 5.07 8.33 17.87
CA MET A 155 4.33 7.22 17.23
C MET A 155 3.15 7.67 16.36
N LEU A 156 2.26 8.51 16.90
CA LEU A 156 1.07 8.96 16.16
C LEU A 156 1.42 9.85 14.96
N SER A 157 2.47 10.67 15.09
CA SER A 157 2.92 11.53 14.00
C SER A 157 3.60 10.72 12.90
N ALA A 158 4.43 9.73 13.27
CA ALA A 158 5.07 8.81 12.33
C ALA A 158 4.02 7.98 11.57
N LEU A 159 3.04 7.43 12.28
CA LEU A 159 1.95 6.66 11.68
C LEU A 159 1.12 7.51 10.71
N SER A 160 0.72 8.71 11.13
CA SER A 160 -0.05 9.63 10.28
C SER A 160 0.74 10.06 9.04
N HIS A 161 2.04 10.34 9.21
CA HIS A 161 2.91 10.67 8.09
C HIS A 161 3.06 9.49 7.12
N ALA A 162 3.27 8.27 7.61
CA ALA A 162 3.39 7.09 6.77
C ALA A 162 2.11 6.81 5.98
N HIS A 163 0.93 6.89 6.62
CA HIS A 163 -0.34 6.76 5.94
C HIS A 163 -0.55 7.82 4.84
N ALA A 164 -0.21 9.08 5.14
CA ALA A 164 -0.33 10.18 4.18
C ALA A 164 0.64 10.01 2.99
N SER A 165 1.90 9.66 3.26
CA SER A 165 2.91 9.38 2.23
C SER A 165 2.49 8.22 1.33
N ALA A 166 1.92 7.15 1.91
CA ALA A 166 1.34 6.06 1.14
C ALA A 166 0.12 6.52 0.33
N ALA A 167 -0.75 7.36 0.88
CA ALA A 167 -1.91 7.88 0.15
C ALA A 167 -1.47 8.73 -1.07
N ASP A 168 -0.45 9.57 -0.91
CA ASP A 168 0.13 10.37 -2.00
C ASP A 168 0.78 9.49 -3.07
N ALA A 169 1.48 8.42 -2.66
CA ALA A 169 2.02 7.43 -3.58
C ALA A 169 0.90 6.76 -4.40
N VAL A 170 -0.20 6.36 -3.74
CA VAL A 170 -1.34 5.74 -4.44
C VAL A 170 -1.95 6.70 -5.43
N ARG A 171 -2.25 7.95 -5.05
CA ARG A 171 -2.83 8.94 -5.98
C ARG A 171 -1.92 9.25 -7.17
N ARG A 172 -0.60 9.19 -7.00
CA ARG A 172 0.37 9.39 -8.08
C ARG A 172 0.27 8.29 -9.14
N HIS A 173 0.10 7.04 -8.72
CA HIS A 173 0.08 5.88 -9.63
C HIS A 173 -1.34 5.49 -10.07
N VAL A 174 -2.33 5.75 -9.22
CA VAL A 174 -3.76 5.49 -9.39
C VAL A 174 -4.51 6.81 -9.12
N PRO A 175 -4.51 7.76 -10.06
CA PRO A 175 -5.30 8.97 -9.92
C PRO A 175 -6.80 8.64 -9.96
N PHE A 176 -7.66 9.52 -9.44
CA PHE A 176 -9.09 9.26 -9.33
C PHE A 176 -9.72 8.87 -10.67
N GLU A 177 -9.23 9.45 -11.76
CA GLU A 177 -9.72 9.21 -13.13
C GLU A 177 -9.56 7.74 -13.56
N VAL A 178 -8.65 6.99 -12.95
CA VAL A 178 -8.49 5.54 -13.18
C VAL A 178 -9.58 4.73 -12.47
N VAL A 179 -10.00 5.14 -11.27
CA VAL A 179 -11.00 4.41 -10.48
C VAL A 179 -12.43 4.89 -10.71
N ALA A 180 -12.62 6.13 -11.15
CA ALA A 180 -13.93 6.76 -11.35
C ALA A 180 -14.91 5.92 -12.20
N PRO A 181 -14.50 5.28 -13.32
CA PRO A 181 -15.41 4.46 -14.12
C PRO A 181 -15.99 3.24 -13.39
N HIS A 182 -15.39 2.84 -12.26
CA HIS A 182 -15.79 1.67 -11.49
C HIS A 182 -16.82 1.99 -10.38
N PHE A 183 -17.12 3.26 -10.15
CA PHE A 183 -18.09 3.73 -9.17
C PHE A 183 -19.41 4.23 -9.81
N ALA A 184 -19.56 4.06 -11.13
CA ALA A 184 -20.68 4.58 -11.92
C ALA A 184 -21.75 3.53 -12.23
#